data_AF-A0A7C7E5M1-F1
#
_entry.id   AF-A0A7C7E5M1-F1
#
_cell.length_a   1.000
_cell.length_b   1.000
_cell.length_c   1.000
_cell.angle_alpha   90.00
_cell.angle_beta   90.00
_cell.angle_gamma   90.00
#
_symmetry.space_group_name_H-M   'P 1'
#
loop_
_entity.id
_entity.type
_entity.pdbx_description
1 polymer ?
#
loop_
_entity_poly.entity_id
_entity_poly.type
_entity_poly.pdbx_seq_one_letter_code
_entity_poly.pdbx_strand_id
1 'polypeptide(L)'
;MIKSKSLRHRLKLIVIATVALLLSACSIRDNAINPGNWGYDCVVIYDALGGVINTREVRETYYMKNSYLFKPSGTANMMVEPVKDGYILAGWYTAKEDILDSSGNVVGYSFKAEDRWDFDEDRVQGDMTLYARWIPQGKVEYIDADTGDIMFSKNITESSPVQELSGAALTLISKAGHTFLGYFADSACTIPYEFAQYKHRSLIPSNEEVYAQLYEEFPQFFRKIEYVEPEGGEEEPEFSNPDLFINKLGYEITTDREEDRAKIRARKDQIYEEAINEYIKNTENTHVYLKYIKGNYARIASAEDLKNNGKYGFLGTDRYGNPVDGYILTRDIDFKGITLEMTENFKGKIYGNGYSLKNITINVSSRKIDTDSRKSAGLFLSMDGAYIENLTLENMSINVNTNPGISVTIGALAVEANRTQLKDIRFVDLTINTGRGDDGSASYIVSDLIARGRNNTVTNVTGENVEINASEFAQINEMLTREP
;
A
#
# COMPACT_ATOMS: atom_id res chain seq x y z
N MET A 1 -72.37 15.53 15.41
CA MET A 1 -73.61 14.88 14.93
C MET A 1 -73.20 13.90 13.83
N ILE A 2 -73.40 12.59 14.06
CA ILE A 2 -73.43 11.50 13.05
C ILE A 2 -72.06 11.14 12.41
N LYS A 3 -71.55 9.91 12.35
CA LYS A 3 -71.74 8.62 13.03
C LYS A 3 -70.49 7.81 12.61
N SER A 4 -69.73 7.29 13.55
CA SER A 4 -68.75 6.22 13.30
C SER A 4 -69.49 4.92 12.98
N LYS A 5 -69.23 4.33 11.81
CA LYS A 5 -69.49 2.94 11.36
C LYS A 5 -68.97 2.90 9.90
N SER A 6 -68.00 2.10 9.51
CA SER A 6 -67.90 0.66 9.74
C SER A 6 -66.45 0.20 9.89
N LEU A 7 -66.11 -0.14 11.13
CA LEU A 7 -65.08 -1.12 11.45
C LEU A 7 -65.63 -2.50 11.04
N ARG A 8 -64.79 -3.30 10.34
CA ARG A 8 -65.01 -4.69 9.92
C ARG A 8 -65.86 -4.89 8.65
N HIS A 9 -65.18 -5.04 7.50
CA HIS A 9 -65.14 -6.33 6.78
C HIS A 9 -64.39 -6.18 5.44
N ARG A 10 -63.35 -7.01 5.28
CA ARG A 10 -62.74 -7.46 4.00
C ARG A 10 -61.94 -6.34 3.32
N LEU A 11 -60.66 -6.50 3.02
CA LEU A 11 -60.16 -7.52 2.12
C LEU A 11 -58.63 -7.60 2.28
N LYS A 12 -58.15 -8.77 2.68
CA LYS A 12 -56.87 -9.39 2.27
C LYS A 12 -55.74 -8.42 1.90
N LEU A 13 -54.92 -8.11 2.91
CA LEU A 13 -53.48 -7.89 2.68
C LEU A 13 -52.92 -9.11 1.92
N ILE A 14 -52.35 -8.87 0.75
CA ILE A 14 -51.50 -9.78 -0.01
C ILE A 14 -50.23 -8.96 -0.26
N VAL A 15 -49.29 -8.91 0.67
CA VAL A 15 -48.10 -9.80 0.72
C VAL A 15 -47.50 -9.99 -0.66
N ILE A 16 -46.47 -9.20 -0.97
CA ILE A 16 -45.41 -9.55 -1.93
C ILE A 16 -44.80 -10.85 -1.41
N ALA A 17 -45.29 -11.99 -1.90
CA ALA A 17 -44.92 -13.31 -1.39
C ALA A 17 -43.81 -13.92 -2.25
N THR A 18 -42.60 -13.36 -2.18
CA THR A 18 -41.36 -14.12 -2.39
C THR A 18 -40.98 -14.79 -1.06
N VAL A 19 -41.62 -15.91 -0.76
CA VAL A 19 -41.33 -16.73 0.42
C VAL A 19 -40.35 -17.83 0.01
N ALA A 20 -39.04 -17.55 0.09
CA ALA A 20 -38.05 -18.62 0.07
C ALA A 20 -38.22 -19.49 1.33
N LEU A 21 -38.94 -20.61 1.22
CA LEU A 21 -39.15 -21.53 2.35
C LEU A 21 -37.86 -22.30 2.65
N LEU A 22 -37.17 -21.89 3.71
CA LEU A 22 -36.02 -22.60 4.29
C LEU A 22 -36.54 -23.64 5.31
N LEU A 23 -36.83 -24.86 4.86
CA LEU A 23 -37.21 -25.94 5.77
C LEU A 23 -35.97 -26.49 6.50
N SER A 24 -35.81 -26.09 7.76
CA SER A 24 -34.90 -26.72 8.71
C SER A 24 -35.56 -27.97 9.27
N ALA A 25 -35.01 -29.15 8.95
CA ALA A 25 -35.53 -30.42 9.45
C ALA A 25 -35.43 -30.49 10.98
N CYS A 26 -36.52 -30.17 11.68
CA CYS A 26 -36.80 -30.62 13.04
C CYS A 26 -38.19 -31.27 13.06
N SER A 27 -38.18 -32.53 13.46
CA SER A 27 -39.29 -33.48 13.48
C SER A 27 -40.48 -33.01 14.32
N ILE A 28 -41.59 -32.65 13.67
CA ILE A 28 -42.94 -32.78 14.21
C ILE A 28 -43.83 -33.34 13.09
N ARG A 29 -44.50 -34.45 13.38
CA ARG A 29 -45.47 -35.09 12.49
C ARG A 29 -46.72 -34.21 12.39
N ASP A 30 -46.82 -33.45 11.32
CA ASP A 30 -48.07 -33.00 10.69
C ASP A 30 -47.73 -32.62 9.24
N ASN A 31 -48.53 -33.11 8.28
CA ASN A 31 -48.38 -32.99 6.82
C ASN A 31 -47.16 -32.17 6.35
N ALA A 32 -46.10 -32.85 5.88
CA ALA A 32 -44.94 -32.21 5.30
C ALA A 32 -45.42 -31.17 4.27
N ILE A 33 -45.23 -29.88 4.59
CA ILE A 33 -45.57 -28.77 3.72
C ILE A 33 -44.76 -28.97 2.45
N ASN A 34 -45.42 -29.35 1.35
CA ASN A 34 -44.80 -29.44 0.04
C ASN A 34 -44.85 -28.04 -0.60
N PRO A 35 -43.71 -27.34 -0.78
CA PRO A 35 -43.66 -26.00 -1.35
C PRO A 35 -44.30 -25.90 -2.74
N GLY A 36 -44.31 -26.99 -3.52
CA GLY A 36 -44.95 -27.04 -4.84
C GLY A 36 -46.46 -26.81 -4.79
N ASN A 37 -47.12 -27.13 -3.67
CA ASN A 37 -48.55 -26.81 -3.50
C ASN A 37 -48.82 -25.29 -3.45
N TRP A 38 -47.78 -24.47 -3.27
CA TRP A 38 -47.82 -23.00 -3.26
C TRP A 38 -47.16 -22.37 -4.49
N GLY A 39 -46.87 -23.17 -5.54
CA GLY A 39 -46.27 -22.71 -6.79
C GLY A 39 -44.74 -22.62 -6.77
N TYR A 40 -44.08 -23.11 -5.70
CA TYR A 40 -42.63 -23.18 -5.59
C TYR A 40 -42.12 -24.52 -6.13
N ASP A 41 -42.24 -24.68 -7.44
CA ASP A 41 -41.99 -25.96 -8.13
C ASP A 41 -40.53 -26.16 -8.55
N CYS A 42 -39.68 -25.15 -8.42
CA CYS A 42 -38.27 -25.22 -8.81
C CYS A 42 -37.37 -25.37 -7.59
N VAL A 43 -36.55 -26.43 -7.57
CA VAL A 43 -35.53 -26.66 -6.55
C VAL A 43 -34.22 -26.02 -6.99
N VAL A 44 -33.70 -25.11 -6.17
CA VAL A 44 -32.40 -24.48 -6.41
C VAL A 44 -31.43 -24.88 -5.30
N ILE A 45 -30.33 -25.49 -5.73
CA ILE A 45 -29.27 -25.94 -4.86
C ILE A 45 -28.12 -24.93 -4.92
N TYR A 46 -27.71 -24.40 -3.78
CA TYR A 46 -26.52 -23.58 -3.64
C TYR A 46 -25.43 -24.45 -3.01
N ASP A 47 -24.48 -24.86 -3.84
CA ASP A 47 -23.32 -25.64 -3.45
C ASP A 47 -22.13 -24.70 -3.23
N ALA A 48 -21.68 -24.61 -1.98
CA ALA A 48 -20.58 -23.75 -1.58
C ALA A 48 -19.19 -24.34 -1.90
N LEU A 49 -19.07 -25.54 -2.50
CA LEU A 49 -17.80 -26.12 -2.97
C LEU A 49 -16.61 -25.98 -2.00
N GLY A 50 -16.79 -26.55 -0.81
CA GLY A 50 -15.81 -26.52 0.28
C GLY A 50 -15.82 -25.23 1.13
N GLY A 51 -16.71 -24.28 0.83
CA GLY A 51 -17.14 -23.23 1.76
C GLY A 51 -18.40 -23.64 2.51
N VAL A 52 -18.95 -22.73 3.32
CA VAL A 52 -20.21 -22.95 4.06
C VAL A 52 -21.15 -21.75 3.98
N ILE A 53 -22.45 -22.03 3.79
CA ILE A 53 -23.53 -21.05 3.89
C ILE A 53 -24.19 -21.21 5.27
N ASN A 54 -23.89 -20.28 6.16
CA ASN A 54 -24.06 -20.41 7.62
C ASN A 54 -23.19 -21.56 8.18
N THR A 55 -23.66 -22.80 8.05
CA THR A 55 -23.01 -24.02 8.60
C THR A 55 -23.11 -25.23 7.68
N ARG A 56 -23.64 -25.06 6.47
CA ARG A 56 -23.84 -26.16 5.50
C ARG A 56 -23.11 -25.85 4.22
N GLU A 57 -22.48 -26.87 3.65
CA GLU A 57 -21.85 -26.77 2.32
C GLU A 57 -22.90 -26.62 1.22
N VAL A 58 -24.03 -27.31 1.37
CA VAL A 58 -25.13 -27.28 0.40
C VAL A 58 -26.40 -26.73 1.03
N ARG A 59 -27.07 -25.83 0.32
CA ARG A 59 -28.40 -25.30 0.67
C ARG A 59 -29.39 -25.57 -0.44
N GLU A 60 -30.48 -26.23 -0.08
CA GLU A 60 -31.63 -26.43 -0.96
C GLU A 60 -32.71 -25.40 -0.61
N THR A 61 -33.22 -24.72 -1.62
CA THR A 61 -34.29 -23.73 -1.52
C THR A 61 -35.28 -23.89 -2.67
N TYR A 62 -36.51 -23.42 -2.47
CA TYR A 62 -37.60 -23.59 -3.42
C TYR A 62 -38.02 -22.21 -3.96
N TYR A 63 -38.19 -22.13 -5.28
CA TYR A 63 -38.54 -20.90 -6.01
C TYR A 63 -39.68 -21.16 -7.00
N MET A 64 -40.36 -20.08 -7.40
CA MET A 64 -41.33 -20.14 -8.49
C MET A 64 -40.60 -20.09 -9.83
N LYS A 65 -41.16 -20.73 -10.85
CA LYS A 65 -40.65 -20.56 -12.22
C LYS A 65 -40.77 -19.09 -12.62
N ASN A 66 -39.74 -18.60 -13.32
CA ASN A 66 -39.57 -17.22 -13.75
C ASN A 66 -39.38 -16.19 -12.61
N SER A 67 -39.03 -16.64 -11.39
CA SER A 67 -38.70 -15.71 -10.29
C SER A 67 -37.20 -15.37 -10.26
N TYR A 68 -36.87 -14.25 -9.62
CA TYR A 68 -35.51 -13.92 -9.21
C TYR A 68 -35.01 -14.86 -8.11
N LEU A 69 -33.69 -15.02 -8.03
CA LEU A 69 -33.03 -15.71 -6.92
C LEU A 69 -32.61 -14.74 -5.83
N PHE A 70 -32.66 -15.23 -4.58
CA PHE A 70 -32.09 -14.48 -3.46
C PHE A 70 -30.58 -14.67 -3.46
N LYS A 71 -29.83 -13.60 -3.77
CA LYS A 71 -28.37 -13.60 -3.60
C LYS A 71 -28.04 -13.91 -2.14
N PRO A 72 -27.18 -14.90 -1.86
CA PRO A 72 -26.69 -15.14 -0.51
C PRO A 72 -25.87 -13.93 -0.03
N SER A 73 -26.52 -12.96 0.62
CA SER A 73 -25.92 -11.69 1.08
C SER A 73 -26.55 -11.15 2.38
N GLY A 74 -27.49 -11.89 2.99
CA GLY A 74 -28.24 -11.43 4.17
C GLY A 74 -27.44 -11.44 5.48
N THR A 75 -27.95 -10.72 6.49
CA THR A 75 -27.47 -10.80 7.89
C THR A 75 -28.09 -12.00 8.62
N ALA A 76 -27.26 -12.75 9.35
CA ALA A 76 -27.54 -13.87 10.27
C ALA A 76 -28.98 -14.46 10.30
N ASN A 77 -29.07 -15.78 10.07
CA ASN A 77 -30.26 -16.67 10.04
C ASN A 77 -31.00 -16.78 8.70
N MET A 78 -30.87 -15.81 7.80
CA MET A 78 -31.29 -15.93 6.40
C MET A 78 -30.05 -16.13 5.53
N MET A 79 -30.16 -16.93 4.46
CA MET A 79 -29.12 -17.28 3.48
C MET A 79 -27.98 -16.24 3.37
N VAL A 80 -26.94 -16.42 4.19
CA VAL A 80 -25.80 -15.50 4.31
C VAL A 80 -24.83 -15.73 3.16
N GLU A 81 -23.99 -14.74 2.88
CA GLU A 81 -22.86 -14.94 1.98
C GLU A 81 -22.01 -16.12 2.47
N PRO A 82 -21.68 -17.08 1.59
CA PRO A 82 -20.87 -18.21 2.00
C PRO A 82 -19.48 -17.72 2.46
N VAL A 83 -18.86 -18.49 3.34
CA VAL A 83 -17.48 -18.25 3.79
C VAL A 83 -16.62 -19.47 3.55
N LYS A 84 -15.38 -19.25 3.16
CA LYS A 84 -14.34 -20.27 3.04
C LYS A 84 -13.03 -19.67 3.53
N ASP A 85 -12.43 -20.27 4.55
CA ASP A 85 -11.25 -19.70 5.20
C ASP A 85 -10.09 -19.53 4.21
N GLY A 86 -9.54 -18.32 4.14
CA GLY A 86 -8.48 -17.96 3.18
C GLY A 86 -8.93 -17.75 1.74
N TYR A 87 -10.23 -17.68 1.44
CA TYR A 87 -10.75 -17.42 0.09
C TYR A 87 -11.82 -16.31 0.08
N ILE A 88 -11.96 -15.66 -1.06
CA ILE A 88 -13.04 -14.71 -1.35
C ILE A 88 -13.96 -15.36 -2.39
N LEU A 89 -15.28 -15.16 -2.24
CA LEU A 89 -16.27 -15.59 -3.21
C LEU A 89 -16.16 -14.70 -4.47
N ALA A 90 -15.88 -15.30 -5.64
CA ALA A 90 -15.86 -14.60 -6.93
C ALA A 90 -17.23 -14.51 -7.61
N GLY A 91 -18.16 -15.39 -7.23
CA GLY A 91 -19.50 -15.46 -7.80
C GLY A 91 -20.11 -16.85 -7.74
N TRP A 92 -21.27 -16.99 -8.37
CA TRP A 92 -22.02 -18.23 -8.50
C TRP A 92 -22.11 -18.63 -9.97
N TYR A 93 -22.01 -19.92 -10.25
CA TYR A 93 -22.00 -20.45 -11.61
C TYR A 93 -22.95 -21.64 -11.73
N THR A 94 -23.59 -21.81 -12.88
CA THR A 94 -24.56 -22.88 -13.15
C THR A 94 -23.89 -24.21 -13.53
N ALA A 95 -22.62 -24.15 -13.94
CA ALA A 95 -21.79 -25.31 -14.25
C ALA A 95 -20.37 -25.14 -13.72
N LYS A 96 -19.67 -26.27 -13.60
CA LYS A 96 -18.26 -26.36 -13.22
C LYS A 96 -17.61 -27.54 -13.93
N GLU A 97 -16.30 -27.47 -14.12
CA GLU A 97 -15.48 -28.59 -14.56
C GLU A 97 -14.51 -29.01 -13.43
N ASP A 98 -14.43 -30.31 -13.15
CA ASP A 98 -13.57 -30.83 -12.08
C ASP A 98 -12.12 -30.91 -12.54
N ILE A 99 -11.22 -30.29 -11.76
CA ILE A 99 -9.78 -30.39 -11.97
C ILE A 99 -9.27 -31.57 -11.15
N LEU A 100 -8.71 -32.57 -11.83
CA LEU A 100 -8.24 -33.81 -11.22
C LEU A 100 -6.71 -33.83 -11.09
N ASP A 101 -6.20 -34.38 -9.99
CA ASP A 101 -4.78 -34.72 -9.86
C ASP A 101 -4.42 -35.99 -10.65
N SER A 102 -3.13 -36.32 -10.67
CA SER A 102 -2.62 -37.56 -11.29
C SER A 102 -3.20 -38.87 -10.72
N SER A 103 -3.87 -38.81 -9.56
CA SER A 103 -4.52 -39.93 -8.89
C SER A 103 -6.05 -39.96 -9.10
N GLY A 104 -6.60 -39.00 -9.84
CA GLY A 104 -8.04 -38.88 -10.12
C GLY A 104 -8.85 -38.21 -9.01
N ASN A 105 -8.21 -37.57 -8.01
CA ASN A 105 -8.91 -36.82 -6.98
C ASN A 105 -9.18 -35.39 -7.44
N VAL A 106 -10.34 -34.85 -7.09
CA VAL A 106 -10.67 -33.44 -7.35
C VAL A 106 -9.80 -32.55 -6.48
N VAL A 107 -8.98 -31.71 -7.12
CA VAL A 107 -8.11 -30.72 -6.47
C VAL A 107 -8.57 -29.28 -6.67
N GLY A 108 -9.56 -29.07 -7.55
CA GLY A 108 -10.13 -27.76 -7.80
C GLY A 108 -11.25 -27.81 -8.83
N TYR A 109 -11.75 -26.62 -9.17
CA TYR A 109 -12.84 -26.45 -10.12
C TYR A 109 -12.50 -25.30 -11.08
N SER A 110 -12.78 -25.49 -12.37
CA SER A 110 -12.77 -24.43 -13.37
C SER A 110 -14.19 -24.03 -13.75
N PHE A 111 -14.35 -22.76 -14.13
CA PHE A 111 -15.63 -22.14 -14.44
C PHE A 111 -15.49 -21.34 -15.72
N LYS A 112 -16.57 -21.26 -16.50
CA LYS A 112 -16.62 -20.46 -17.73
C LYS A 112 -17.42 -19.19 -17.49
N ALA A 113 -17.10 -18.13 -18.22
CA ALA A 113 -17.74 -16.84 -18.07
C ALA A 113 -19.25 -16.94 -18.32
N GLU A 114 -19.63 -17.67 -19.37
CA GLU A 114 -21.01 -17.89 -19.79
C GLU A 114 -21.89 -18.64 -18.77
N ASP A 115 -21.28 -19.36 -17.84
CA ASP A 115 -22.00 -20.11 -16.80
C ASP A 115 -22.23 -19.25 -15.54
N ARG A 116 -21.71 -18.01 -15.50
CA ARG A 116 -21.89 -17.11 -14.35
C ARG A 116 -23.38 -16.80 -14.18
N TRP A 117 -23.87 -16.90 -12.95
CA TRP A 117 -25.24 -16.55 -12.60
C TRP A 117 -25.34 -15.08 -12.22
N ASP A 118 -26.34 -14.40 -12.78
CA ASP A 118 -26.67 -13.01 -12.52
C ASP A 118 -27.90 -12.87 -11.63
N PHE A 119 -27.71 -12.48 -10.38
CA PHE A 119 -28.84 -12.32 -9.46
C PHE A 119 -29.74 -11.13 -9.81
N ASP A 120 -29.25 -10.19 -10.62
CA ASP A 120 -29.95 -8.96 -10.97
C ASP A 120 -30.75 -9.10 -12.28
N GLU A 121 -30.37 -10.04 -13.15
CA GLU A 121 -31.00 -10.24 -14.47
C GLU A 121 -31.53 -11.66 -14.72
N ASP A 122 -30.97 -12.71 -14.13
CA ASP A 122 -31.39 -14.09 -14.44
C ASP A 122 -32.69 -14.48 -13.72
N ARG A 123 -33.38 -15.48 -14.27
CA ARG A 123 -34.63 -16.04 -13.73
C ARG A 123 -34.57 -17.55 -13.66
N VAL A 124 -35.17 -18.12 -12.63
CA VAL A 124 -35.28 -19.57 -12.46
C VAL A 124 -36.15 -20.17 -13.56
N GLN A 125 -35.63 -21.10 -14.35
CA GLN A 125 -36.39 -21.77 -15.41
C GLN A 125 -36.84 -23.20 -15.05
N GLY A 126 -36.27 -23.77 -14.00
CA GLY A 126 -36.50 -25.14 -13.52
C GLY A 126 -35.53 -25.48 -12.39
N ASP A 127 -35.42 -26.76 -12.07
CA ASP A 127 -34.45 -27.25 -11.09
C ASP A 127 -33.03 -26.95 -11.54
N MET A 128 -32.20 -26.41 -10.65
CA MET A 128 -30.83 -26.03 -10.98
C MET A 128 -29.90 -26.05 -9.77
N THR A 129 -28.60 -26.05 -10.04
CA THR A 129 -27.55 -25.93 -9.02
C THR A 129 -26.67 -24.74 -9.35
N LEU A 130 -26.38 -23.93 -8.34
CA LEU A 130 -25.40 -22.86 -8.35
C LEU A 130 -24.19 -23.28 -7.53
N TYR A 131 -23.02 -23.11 -8.11
CA TYR A 131 -21.73 -23.47 -7.56
C TYR A 131 -20.95 -22.22 -7.18
N ALA A 132 -20.47 -22.13 -5.95
CA ALA A 132 -19.64 -21.03 -5.48
C ALA A 132 -18.21 -21.13 -6.05
N ARG A 133 -17.74 -20.07 -6.72
CA ARG A 133 -16.34 -19.97 -7.15
C ARG A 133 -15.52 -19.25 -6.09
N TRP A 134 -14.42 -19.86 -5.67
CA TRP A 134 -13.52 -19.34 -4.64
C TRP A 134 -12.18 -18.94 -5.21
N ILE A 135 -11.73 -17.73 -4.91
CA ILE A 135 -10.40 -17.23 -5.28
C ILE A 135 -9.58 -17.05 -4.00
N PRO A 136 -8.32 -17.53 -3.94
CA PRO A 136 -7.47 -17.35 -2.78
C PRO A 136 -7.40 -15.88 -2.37
N GLN A 137 -7.58 -15.62 -1.07
CA GLN A 137 -7.41 -14.29 -0.52
C GLN A 137 -5.95 -13.88 -0.67
N GLY A 138 -5.71 -12.78 -1.40
CA GLY A 138 -4.39 -12.17 -1.53
C GLY A 138 -3.79 -11.86 -0.16
N LYS A 139 -2.50 -12.20 0.01
CA LYS A 139 -1.75 -12.00 1.24
C LYS A 139 -0.41 -11.35 0.93
N VAL A 140 0.04 -10.50 1.84
CA VAL A 140 1.41 -10.01 1.87
C VAL A 140 2.16 -10.67 3.01
N GLU A 141 3.36 -11.14 2.71
CA GLU A 141 4.28 -11.74 3.69
C GLU A 141 5.50 -10.85 3.86
N TYR A 142 5.80 -10.50 5.10
CA TYR A 142 7.00 -9.75 5.49
C TYR A 142 8.03 -10.75 6.01
N ILE A 143 9.13 -10.89 5.29
CA ILE A 143 10.08 -11.99 5.44
C ILE A 143 11.41 -11.42 5.96
N ASP A 144 12.01 -12.01 6.99
CA ASP A 144 13.38 -11.66 7.38
C ASP A 144 14.34 -12.11 6.25
N ALA A 145 15.04 -11.16 5.65
CA ALA A 145 15.85 -11.40 4.46
C ALA A 145 17.05 -12.34 4.69
N ASP A 146 17.54 -12.43 5.93
CA ASP A 146 18.69 -13.28 6.26
C ASP A 146 18.27 -14.75 6.43
N THR A 147 17.08 -14.96 7.01
CA THR A 147 16.61 -16.30 7.43
C THR A 147 15.61 -16.92 6.46
N GLY A 148 14.84 -16.09 5.74
CA GLY A 148 13.69 -16.52 4.95
C GLY A 148 12.42 -16.77 5.80
N ASP A 149 12.44 -16.45 7.09
CA ASP A 149 11.29 -16.66 7.97
C ASP A 149 10.21 -15.60 7.74
N ILE A 150 8.95 -16.02 7.66
CA ILE A 150 7.79 -15.11 7.60
C ILE A 150 7.58 -14.51 9.00
N MET A 151 7.94 -13.24 9.14
CA MET A 151 7.85 -12.50 10.41
C MET A 151 6.45 -11.97 10.67
N PHE A 152 5.74 -11.60 9.61
CA PHE A 152 4.38 -11.09 9.68
C PHE A 152 3.65 -11.37 8.36
N SER A 153 2.36 -11.66 8.43
CA SER A 153 1.52 -11.76 7.24
C SER A 153 0.15 -11.15 7.49
N LYS A 154 -0.46 -10.62 6.43
CA LYS A 154 -1.82 -10.12 6.48
C LYS A 154 -2.53 -10.30 5.14
N ASN A 155 -3.86 -10.38 5.19
CA ASN A 155 -4.69 -10.31 4.01
C ASN A 155 -4.61 -8.90 3.40
N ILE A 156 -4.57 -8.85 2.07
CA ILE A 156 -4.62 -7.62 1.30
C ILE A 156 -6.10 -7.28 1.05
N THR A 157 -6.52 -6.13 1.55
CA THR A 157 -7.85 -5.57 1.34
C THR A 157 -7.73 -4.10 0.90
N GLU A 158 -8.82 -3.52 0.40
CA GLU A 158 -8.87 -2.10 0.05
C GLU A 158 -8.49 -1.20 1.24
N SER A 159 -8.99 -1.54 2.42
CA SER A 159 -8.68 -0.84 3.67
C SER A 159 -7.31 -1.14 4.26
N SER A 160 -6.62 -2.18 3.77
CA SER A 160 -5.33 -2.65 4.29
C SER A 160 -4.46 -3.17 3.14
N PRO A 161 -4.03 -2.29 2.21
CA PRO A 161 -3.15 -2.68 1.11
C PRO A 161 -1.74 -3.02 1.63
N VAL A 162 -0.85 -3.40 0.70
CA VAL A 162 0.57 -3.58 1.02
C VAL A 162 1.15 -2.25 1.47
N GLN A 163 1.68 -2.20 2.69
CA GLN A 163 2.12 -0.95 3.32
C GLN A 163 3.19 -1.23 4.38
N GLU A 164 3.88 -0.20 4.84
CA GLU A 164 4.81 -0.34 5.95
C GLU A 164 4.12 -0.89 7.21
N LEU A 165 4.85 -1.73 7.95
CA LEU A 165 4.40 -2.21 9.25
C LEU A 165 4.36 -1.05 10.25
N SER A 166 3.33 -1.07 11.11
CA SER A 166 3.23 -0.11 12.20
C SER A 166 4.39 -0.26 13.18
N GLY A 167 4.70 0.79 13.94
CA GLY A 167 5.76 0.73 14.96
C GLY A 167 5.53 -0.38 16.00
N ALA A 168 4.27 -0.68 16.33
CA ALA A 168 3.92 -1.80 17.21
C ALA A 168 4.23 -3.16 16.57
N ALA A 169 3.89 -3.34 15.29
CA ALA A 169 4.21 -4.57 14.56
C ALA A 169 5.74 -4.75 14.44
N LEU A 170 6.48 -3.70 14.08
CA LEU A 170 7.96 -3.73 14.04
C LEU A 170 8.59 -4.08 15.38
N THR A 171 7.98 -3.68 16.49
CA THR A 171 8.45 -4.02 17.84
C THR A 171 8.28 -5.52 18.13
N LEU A 172 7.15 -6.11 17.70
CA LEU A 172 6.88 -7.55 17.88
C LEU A 172 7.83 -8.44 17.07
N ILE A 173 8.30 -7.95 15.93
CA ILE A 173 9.25 -8.66 15.06
C ILE A 173 10.70 -8.16 15.22
N SER A 174 11.01 -7.55 16.36
CA SER A 174 12.36 -7.04 16.63
C SER A 174 13.36 -8.18 16.86
N LYS A 175 14.60 -7.98 16.40
CA LYS A 175 15.70 -8.96 16.49
C LYS A 175 16.75 -8.45 17.47
N ALA A 176 17.03 -9.24 18.51
CA ALA A 176 17.96 -8.82 19.57
C ALA A 176 19.34 -8.45 18.99
N GLY A 177 19.88 -7.31 19.42
CA GLY A 177 21.17 -6.79 18.96
C GLY A 177 21.20 -6.32 17.50
N HIS A 178 20.03 -6.18 16.85
CA HIS A 178 19.89 -5.67 15.50
C HIS A 178 18.90 -4.49 15.46
N THR A 179 19.08 -3.63 14.48
CA THR A 179 18.16 -2.54 14.14
C THR A 179 17.55 -2.79 12.78
N PHE A 180 16.24 -2.56 12.65
CA PHE A 180 15.54 -2.62 11.36
C PHE A 180 16.02 -1.49 10.43
N LEU A 181 16.52 -1.87 9.25
CA LEU A 181 17.06 -0.94 8.25
C LEU A 181 15.95 -0.44 7.31
N GLY A 182 15.13 -1.35 6.78
CA GLY A 182 14.13 -1.01 5.77
C GLY A 182 13.51 -2.23 5.08
N TYR A 183 12.67 -1.94 4.09
CA TYR A 183 11.90 -2.91 3.30
C TYR A 183 12.50 -3.02 1.89
N PHE A 184 12.56 -4.25 1.36
CA PHE A 184 13.16 -4.56 0.06
C PHE A 184 12.27 -5.50 -0.76
N ALA A 185 12.35 -5.39 -2.09
CA ALA A 185 11.62 -6.24 -3.03
C ALA A 185 12.30 -7.59 -3.29
N ASP A 186 13.59 -7.70 -2.98
CA ASP A 186 14.40 -8.91 -3.16
C ASP A 186 15.06 -9.36 -1.86
N SER A 187 15.31 -10.67 -1.73
CA SER A 187 15.97 -11.24 -0.56
C SER A 187 17.42 -10.80 -0.39
N ALA A 188 18.10 -10.39 -1.47
CA ALA A 188 19.44 -9.82 -1.38
C ALA A 188 19.45 -8.37 -0.88
N CYS A 189 18.26 -7.77 -0.69
CA CYS A 189 18.07 -6.40 -0.23
C CYS A 189 18.86 -5.38 -1.05
N THR A 190 18.75 -5.50 -2.37
CA THR A 190 19.38 -4.61 -3.35
C THR A 190 18.40 -3.60 -3.94
N ILE A 191 17.10 -3.90 -3.90
CA ILE A 191 16.03 -3.09 -4.46
C ILE A 191 15.08 -2.68 -3.32
N PRO A 192 15.04 -1.39 -2.92
CA PRO A 192 14.07 -0.90 -1.94
C PRO A 192 12.64 -1.21 -2.35
N TYR A 193 11.77 -1.48 -1.38
CA TYR A 193 10.36 -1.76 -1.65
C TYR A 193 9.55 -0.47 -1.82
N GLU A 194 8.97 -0.26 -2.99
CA GLU A 194 8.15 0.92 -3.30
C GLU A 194 6.65 0.66 -3.07
N PHE A 195 6.18 0.92 -1.85
CA PHE A 195 4.78 0.68 -1.47
C PHE A 195 3.76 1.43 -2.35
N ALA A 196 4.12 2.60 -2.85
CA ALA A 196 3.25 3.42 -3.69
C ALA A 196 2.95 2.80 -5.07
N GLN A 197 3.76 1.84 -5.53
CA GLN A 197 3.50 1.14 -6.79
C GLN A 197 2.36 0.14 -6.68
N TYR A 198 2.07 -0.37 -5.47
CA TYR A 198 0.98 -1.29 -5.25
C TYR A 198 -0.36 -0.56 -5.32
N LYS A 199 -1.18 -0.91 -6.32
CA LYS A 199 -2.57 -0.45 -6.41
C LYS A 199 -3.49 -1.62 -6.15
N HIS A 200 -4.22 -1.54 -5.04
CA HIS A 200 -5.24 -2.54 -4.73
C HIS A 200 -6.30 -2.56 -5.84
N ARG A 201 -6.70 -3.76 -6.25
CA ARG A 201 -7.91 -3.99 -7.06
C ARG A 201 -8.78 -4.97 -6.30
N SER A 202 -10.07 -4.66 -6.22
CA SER A 202 -11.07 -5.56 -5.65
C SER A 202 -11.25 -6.78 -6.56
N LEU A 203 -11.56 -7.94 -5.97
CA LEU A 203 -11.78 -9.16 -6.74
C LEU A 203 -13.00 -9.03 -7.69
N ILE A 204 -14.06 -8.42 -7.17
CA ILE A 204 -15.31 -8.19 -7.90
C ILE A 204 -15.48 -6.67 -8.03
N PRO A 205 -15.58 -6.13 -9.25
CA PRO A 205 -15.89 -4.72 -9.47
C PRO A 205 -17.31 -4.41 -9.02
N SER A 206 -17.58 -3.15 -8.70
CA SER A 206 -18.93 -2.71 -8.34
C SER A 206 -19.85 -2.74 -9.57
N ASN A 207 -21.15 -2.86 -9.34
CA ASN A 207 -22.11 -2.82 -10.44
C ASN A 207 -22.06 -1.46 -11.17
N GLU A 208 -21.81 -0.36 -10.47
CA GLU A 208 -21.60 0.95 -11.09
C GLU A 208 -20.41 0.98 -12.04
N GLU A 209 -19.27 0.37 -11.65
CA GLU A 209 -18.08 0.27 -12.50
C GLU A 209 -18.36 -0.56 -13.76
N VAL A 210 -19.02 -1.71 -13.59
CA VAL A 210 -19.37 -2.61 -14.68
C VAL A 210 -20.31 -1.93 -15.69
N TYR A 211 -21.41 -1.32 -15.25
CA TYR A 211 -22.35 -0.66 -16.16
C TYR A 211 -21.79 0.63 -16.78
N ALA A 212 -20.90 1.34 -16.10
CA ALA A 212 -20.16 2.46 -16.70
C ALA A 212 -19.29 1.99 -17.87
N GLN A 213 -18.55 0.89 -17.70
CA GLN A 213 -17.74 0.31 -18.78
C GLN A 213 -18.61 -0.21 -19.93
N LEU A 214 -19.71 -0.91 -19.64
CA LEU A 214 -20.65 -1.37 -20.67
C LEU A 214 -21.28 -0.21 -21.46
N TYR A 215 -21.58 0.91 -20.78
CA TYR A 215 -22.07 2.13 -21.43
C TYR A 215 -21.03 2.73 -22.40
N GLU A 216 -19.76 2.74 -22.02
CA GLU A 216 -18.66 3.24 -22.88
C GLU A 216 -18.40 2.33 -24.08
N GLU A 217 -18.49 1.00 -23.90
CA GLU A 217 -18.24 0.02 -24.96
C GLU A 217 -19.45 -0.19 -25.90
N PHE A 218 -20.68 -0.03 -25.38
CA PHE A 218 -21.93 -0.19 -26.15
C PHE A 218 -22.86 1.01 -26.05
N PRO A 219 -22.41 2.24 -26.35
CA PRO A 219 -23.23 3.45 -26.18
C PRO A 219 -24.53 3.43 -27.01
N GLN A 220 -24.59 2.65 -28.09
CA GLN A 220 -25.78 2.47 -28.90
C GLN A 220 -26.91 1.69 -28.21
N PHE A 221 -26.59 0.88 -27.19
CA PHE A 221 -27.57 0.04 -26.47
C PHE A 221 -27.95 0.60 -25.10
N PHE A 222 -27.38 1.72 -24.69
CA PHE A 222 -27.63 2.29 -23.37
C PHE A 222 -28.05 3.76 -23.45
N ARG A 223 -28.96 4.15 -22.55
CA ARG A 223 -29.33 5.54 -22.29
C ARG A 223 -29.14 5.83 -20.79
N LYS A 224 -28.59 7.01 -20.46
CA LYS A 224 -28.59 7.49 -19.08
C LYS A 224 -29.96 8.01 -18.70
N ILE A 225 -30.45 7.57 -17.55
CA ILE A 225 -31.75 7.96 -16.99
C ILE A 225 -31.59 8.38 -15.53
N GLU A 226 -32.51 9.23 -15.07
CA GLU A 226 -32.69 9.51 -13.65
C GLU A 226 -33.87 8.66 -13.18
N TYR A 227 -33.60 7.61 -12.40
CA TYR A 227 -34.66 6.75 -11.88
C TYR A 227 -35.42 7.45 -10.77
N VAL A 228 -36.73 7.60 -10.97
CA VAL A 228 -37.66 8.13 -9.97
C VAL A 228 -38.55 6.98 -9.53
N GLU A 229 -38.54 6.67 -8.25
CA GLU A 229 -39.41 5.65 -7.67
C GLU A 229 -40.88 6.13 -7.78
N PRO A 230 -41.79 5.32 -8.33
CA PRO A 230 -43.17 5.75 -8.55
C PRO A 230 -43.91 6.03 -7.23
N GLU A 231 -44.65 7.14 -7.16
CA GLU A 231 -45.49 7.48 -6.01
C GLU A 231 -46.70 6.54 -5.91
N GLY A 232 -46.59 5.50 -5.08
CA GLY A 232 -47.65 4.51 -4.84
C GLY A 232 -47.13 3.08 -5.01
N GLY A 233 -46.54 2.52 -3.94
CA GLY A 233 -45.75 1.30 -3.97
C GLY A 233 -46.51 -0.02 -4.04
N GLU A 234 -47.28 -0.26 -5.10
CA GLU A 234 -47.66 -1.62 -5.52
C GLU A 234 -47.61 -1.70 -7.05
N GLU A 235 -46.48 -2.13 -7.61
CA GLU A 235 -46.42 -2.53 -9.03
C GLU A 235 -47.30 -3.78 -9.20
N GLU A 236 -48.27 -3.74 -10.13
CA GLU A 236 -49.03 -4.93 -10.50
C GLU A 236 -48.07 -6.02 -11.02
N PRO A 237 -48.24 -7.29 -10.61
CA PRO A 237 -47.28 -8.38 -10.90
C PRO A 237 -47.12 -8.69 -12.40
N GLU A 238 -47.95 -8.14 -13.27
CA GLU A 238 -47.87 -8.35 -14.73
C GLU A 238 -46.77 -7.51 -15.43
N PHE A 239 -46.16 -6.53 -14.76
CA PHE A 239 -45.08 -5.70 -15.32
C PHE A 239 -43.93 -5.48 -14.34
N SER A 240 -43.35 -6.57 -13.80
CA SER A 240 -42.03 -6.47 -13.17
C SER A 240 -41.03 -6.07 -14.26
N ASN A 241 -40.64 -4.79 -14.28
CA ASN A 241 -39.66 -4.25 -15.20
C ASN A 241 -38.37 -5.08 -15.09
N PRO A 242 -38.00 -5.87 -16.11
CA PRO A 242 -36.87 -6.80 -16.02
C PRO A 242 -35.54 -6.06 -15.83
N ASP A 243 -35.49 -4.79 -16.25
CA ASP A 243 -34.31 -3.92 -16.16
C ASP A 243 -34.38 -3.00 -14.93
N LEU A 244 -35.29 -3.22 -13.96
CA LEU A 244 -35.45 -2.36 -12.78
C LEU A 244 -34.13 -2.13 -12.02
N PHE A 245 -33.31 -3.17 -11.91
CA PHE A 245 -31.99 -3.08 -11.28
C PHE A 245 -31.07 -2.11 -12.02
N ILE A 246 -31.00 -2.25 -13.35
CA ILE A 246 -30.19 -1.42 -14.25
C ILE A 246 -30.69 0.04 -14.22
N ASN A 247 -32.01 0.21 -14.22
CA ASN A 247 -32.65 1.52 -14.14
C ASN A 247 -32.28 2.24 -12.84
N LYS A 248 -32.26 1.53 -11.70
CA LYS A 248 -31.82 2.07 -10.41
C LYS A 248 -30.35 2.49 -10.41
N LEU A 249 -29.51 1.90 -11.25
CA LEU A 249 -28.12 2.33 -11.48
C LEU A 249 -28.00 3.55 -12.42
N GLY A 250 -29.11 4.06 -12.95
CA GLY A 250 -29.16 5.22 -13.84
C GLY A 250 -28.97 4.90 -15.32
N TYR A 251 -29.13 3.63 -15.70
CA TYR A 251 -29.00 3.17 -17.08
C TYR A 251 -30.26 2.48 -17.57
N GLU A 252 -30.58 2.64 -18.84
CA GLU A 252 -31.66 1.93 -19.52
C GLU A 252 -31.07 1.24 -20.75
N ILE A 253 -31.33 -0.07 -20.90
CA ILE A 253 -30.97 -0.80 -22.12
C ILE A 253 -32.03 -0.51 -23.18
N THR A 254 -31.62 0.07 -24.29
CA THR A 254 -32.54 0.58 -25.34
C THR A 254 -32.90 -0.45 -26.40
N THR A 255 -32.45 -1.70 -26.24
CA THR A 255 -32.67 -2.79 -27.20
C THR A 255 -33.41 -3.97 -26.56
N ASP A 256 -34.40 -4.50 -27.27
CA ASP A 256 -35.10 -5.74 -26.90
C ASP A 256 -34.65 -6.94 -27.74
N ARG A 257 -33.66 -6.75 -28.62
CA ARG A 257 -33.12 -7.84 -29.44
C ARG A 257 -32.30 -8.79 -28.57
N GLU A 258 -32.68 -10.06 -28.56
CA GLU A 258 -32.01 -11.12 -27.80
C GLU A 258 -30.51 -11.20 -28.11
N GLU A 259 -30.11 -11.07 -29.38
CA GLU A 259 -28.70 -11.07 -29.79
C GLU A 259 -27.89 -9.91 -29.20
N ASP A 260 -28.50 -8.74 -29.04
CA ASP A 260 -27.81 -7.56 -28.50
C ASP A 260 -27.74 -7.63 -26.97
N ARG A 261 -28.80 -8.11 -26.32
CA ARG A 261 -28.77 -8.40 -24.87
C ARG A 261 -27.78 -9.51 -24.53
N ALA A 262 -27.67 -10.56 -25.35
CA ALA A 262 -26.68 -11.61 -25.19
C ALA A 262 -25.24 -11.07 -25.31
N LYS A 263 -24.97 -10.10 -26.19
CA LYS A 263 -23.65 -9.44 -26.27
C LYS A 263 -23.33 -8.65 -25.01
N ILE A 264 -24.28 -7.87 -24.51
CA ILE A 264 -24.11 -7.10 -23.26
C ILE A 264 -23.84 -8.05 -22.09
N ARG A 265 -24.63 -9.14 -21.97
CA ARG A 265 -24.44 -10.18 -20.96
C ARG A 265 -23.07 -10.84 -21.05
N ALA A 266 -22.68 -11.31 -22.24
CA ALA A 266 -21.38 -11.93 -22.45
C ALA A 266 -20.21 -11.00 -22.12
N ARG A 267 -20.32 -9.71 -22.45
CA ARG A 267 -19.29 -8.74 -22.09
C ARG A 267 -19.27 -8.47 -20.59
N LYS A 268 -20.43 -8.37 -19.93
CA LYS A 268 -20.52 -8.24 -18.47
C LYS A 268 -19.81 -9.40 -17.77
N ASP A 269 -20.05 -10.63 -18.21
CA ASP A 269 -19.37 -11.80 -17.64
C ASP A 269 -17.86 -11.77 -17.89
N GLN A 270 -17.42 -11.32 -19.07
CA GLN A 270 -15.99 -11.12 -19.36
C GLN A 270 -15.34 -10.07 -18.45
N ILE A 271 -16.01 -8.95 -18.15
CA ILE A 271 -15.49 -7.92 -17.23
C ILE A 271 -15.22 -8.53 -15.85
N TYR A 272 -16.12 -9.38 -15.35
CA TYR A 272 -15.90 -10.09 -14.09
C TYR A 272 -14.70 -11.04 -14.14
N GLU A 273 -14.53 -11.81 -15.23
CA GLU A 273 -13.37 -12.70 -15.39
C GLU A 273 -12.05 -11.94 -15.53
N GLU A 274 -12.05 -10.82 -16.25
CA GLU A 274 -10.90 -9.92 -16.37
C GLU A 274 -10.48 -9.40 -15.00
N ALA A 275 -11.42 -8.90 -14.20
CA ALA A 275 -11.16 -8.42 -12.84
C ALA A 275 -10.62 -9.52 -11.91
N ILE A 276 -11.19 -10.73 -11.98
CA ILE A 276 -10.69 -11.89 -11.20
C ILE A 276 -9.24 -12.22 -11.59
N ASN A 277 -8.92 -12.25 -12.88
CA ASN A 277 -7.57 -12.56 -13.36
C ASN A 277 -6.55 -11.48 -12.96
N GLU A 278 -6.94 -10.21 -13.05
CA GLU A 278 -6.12 -9.10 -12.58
C GLU A 278 -5.88 -9.15 -11.08
N TYR A 279 -6.91 -9.47 -10.29
CA TYR A 279 -6.78 -9.65 -8.84
C TYR A 279 -5.76 -10.75 -8.50
N ILE A 280 -5.90 -11.93 -9.12
CA ILE A 280 -5.00 -13.07 -8.90
C ILE A 280 -3.56 -12.64 -9.22
N LYS A 281 -3.34 -12.02 -10.38
CA LYS A 281 -2.01 -11.55 -10.78
C LYS A 281 -1.43 -10.49 -9.85
N ASN A 282 -2.26 -9.56 -9.37
CA ASN A 282 -1.82 -8.48 -8.48
C ASN A 282 -1.56 -8.95 -7.04
N THR A 283 -2.05 -10.12 -6.65
CA THR A 283 -1.92 -10.65 -5.29
C THR A 283 -1.02 -11.88 -5.21
N GLU A 284 -0.54 -12.38 -6.34
CA GLU A 284 0.41 -13.48 -6.43
C GLU A 284 1.77 -13.09 -5.81
N ASN A 285 2.28 -13.93 -4.90
CA ASN A 285 3.63 -13.87 -4.33
C ASN A 285 4.07 -12.48 -3.84
N THR A 286 3.19 -11.77 -3.14
CA THR A 286 3.51 -10.45 -2.59
C THR A 286 4.41 -10.60 -1.36
N HIS A 287 5.73 -10.57 -1.58
CA HIS A 287 6.73 -10.63 -0.51
C HIS A 287 7.41 -9.28 -0.31
N VAL A 288 7.58 -8.92 0.96
CA VAL A 288 8.34 -7.75 1.39
C VAL A 288 9.48 -8.24 2.28
N TYR A 289 10.72 -8.05 1.85
CA TYR A 289 11.89 -8.48 2.61
C TYR A 289 12.31 -7.41 3.63
N LEU A 290 12.51 -7.84 4.87
CA LEU A 290 12.91 -7.01 6.00
C LEU A 290 14.42 -7.16 6.20
N LYS A 291 15.14 -6.04 6.09
CA LYS A 291 16.58 -6.03 6.40
C LYS A 291 16.81 -5.58 7.83
N TYR A 292 17.57 -6.38 8.57
CA TYR A 292 18.07 -6.04 9.88
C TYR A 292 19.59 -5.89 9.82
N ILE A 293 20.12 -4.88 10.49
CA ILE A 293 21.56 -4.69 10.61
C ILE A 293 21.99 -4.84 12.06
N LYS A 294 23.13 -5.52 12.27
CA LYS A 294 23.68 -5.72 13.62
C LYS A 294 24.15 -4.38 14.21
N GLY A 295 23.74 -4.11 15.44
CA GLY A 295 24.05 -2.89 16.18
C GLY A 295 22.79 -2.12 16.59
N ASN A 296 22.99 -1.13 17.47
CA ASN A 296 21.97 -0.21 17.94
C ASN A 296 22.08 1.11 17.18
N TYR A 297 21.16 1.37 16.25
CA TYR A 297 21.17 2.59 15.45
C TYR A 297 19.94 3.44 15.74
N ALA A 298 20.14 4.76 15.87
CA ALA A 298 19.03 5.70 15.93
C ALA A 298 18.39 5.82 14.54
N ARG A 299 17.07 5.60 14.45
CA ARG A 299 16.30 5.81 13.21
C ARG A 299 15.84 7.27 13.15
N ILE A 300 16.23 7.97 12.10
CA ILE A 300 16.07 9.41 11.92
C ILE A 300 15.00 9.66 10.87
N ALA A 301 13.83 10.11 11.32
CA ALA A 301 12.72 10.48 10.45
C ALA A 301 12.53 12.00 10.34
N SER A 302 13.17 12.76 11.23
CA SER A 302 13.15 14.22 11.28
C SER A 302 14.41 14.77 11.96
N ALA A 303 14.66 16.07 11.81
CA ALA A 303 15.78 16.73 12.49
C ALA A 303 15.68 16.64 14.03
N GLU A 304 14.47 16.57 14.59
CA GLU A 304 14.27 16.43 16.05
C GLU A 304 14.81 15.10 16.59
N ASP A 305 14.94 14.06 15.77
CA ASP A 305 15.49 12.77 16.20
C ASP A 305 17.03 12.84 16.39
N LEU A 306 17.68 13.86 15.82
CA LEU A 306 19.09 14.19 16.03
C LEU A 306 19.32 15.20 17.17
N LYS A 307 18.26 15.62 17.86
CA LYS A 307 18.35 16.60 18.94
C LYS A 307 18.72 15.92 20.26
N ASN A 308 19.80 16.37 20.86
CA ASN A 308 20.20 15.99 22.21
C ASN A 308 20.65 17.22 22.99
N ASN A 309 20.13 17.43 24.21
CA ASN A 309 20.51 18.54 25.09
C ASN A 309 20.49 19.92 24.39
N GLY A 310 19.48 20.15 23.53
CA GLY A 310 19.30 21.40 22.80
C GLY A 310 20.19 21.57 21.56
N LYS A 311 21.04 20.59 21.26
CA LYS A 311 21.94 20.55 20.11
C LYS A 311 21.45 19.55 19.08
N TYR A 312 21.55 19.91 17.80
CA TYR A 312 21.24 19.00 16.70
C TYR A 312 22.57 18.49 16.13
N GLY A 313 22.73 17.18 15.94
CA GLY A 313 23.95 16.65 15.34
C GLY A 313 24.08 15.13 15.41
N PHE A 314 25.12 14.61 14.78
CA PHE A 314 25.48 13.19 14.83
C PHE A 314 26.35 12.90 16.06
N LEU A 315 25.78 13.10 17.24
CA LEU A 315 26.50 13.20 18.51
C LEU A 315 26.93 11.85 19.13
N GLY A 316 26.71 10.73 18.44
CA GLY A 316 26.95 9.37 18.95
C GLY A 316 25.89 8.89 19.95
N THR A 317 24.80 9.63 20.10
CA THR A 317 23.65 9.28 20.94
C THR A 317 22.33 9.41 20.19
N ASP A 318 21.30 8.73 20.69
CA ASP A 318 19.91 8.99 20.32
C ASP A 318 19.38 10.29 20.97
N ARG A 319 18.11 10.60 20.69
CA ARG A 319 17.40 11.76 21.25
C ARG A 319 17.22 11.74 22.78
N TYR A 320 17.43 10.59 23.41
CA TYR A 320 17.32 10.40 24.85
C TYR A 320 18.71 10.41 25.54
N GLY A 321 19.80 10.50 24.78
CA GLY A 321 21.16 10.46 25.30
C GLY A 321 21.76 9.08 25.45
N ASN A 322 21.11 8.04 24.94
CA ASN A 322 21.67 6.71 24.94
C ASN A 322 22.71 6.57 23.81
N PRO A 323 23.88 5.98 24.06
CA PRO A 323 24.86 5.71 23.02
C PRO A 323 24.31 4.85 21.89
N VAL A 324 24.65 5.21 20.65
CA VAL A 324 24.29 4.45 19.44
C VAL A 324 25.52 4.17 18.59
N ASP A 325 25.48 3.06 17.85
CA ASP A 325 26.50 2.69 16.88
C ASP A 325 26.44 3.57 15.61
N GLY A 326 25.35 4.32 15.44
CA GLY A 326 25.16 5.20 14.30
C GLY A 326 23.70 5.57 14.07
N TYR A 327 23.43 5.94 12.82
CA TYR A 327 22.18 6.55 12.38
C TYR A 327 21.67 5.90 11.10
N ILE A 328 20.36 5.70 11.01
CA ILE A 328 19.66 5.23 9.80
C ILE A 328 18.63 6.28 9.43
N LEU A 329 18.73 6.88 8.25
CA LEU A 329 17.70 7.77 7.75
C LEU A 329 16.52 6.95 7.25
N THR A 330 15.32 7.43 7.53
CA THR A 330 14.06 6.84 7.04
C THR A 330 13.25 7.80 6.19
N ARG A 331 13.71 9.06 6.07
CA ARG A 331 13.10 10.15 5.30
C ARG A 331 14.18 11.19 4.97
N ASP A 332 13.86 12.06 4.02
CA ASP A 332 14.59 13.32 3.83
C ASP A 332 14.51 14.19 5.09
N ILE A 333 15.64 14.78 5.48
CA ILE A 333 15.78 15.59 6.69
C ILE A 333 16.13 17.02 6.32
N ASP A 334 15.24 17.96 6.63
CA ASP A 334 15.45 19.38 6.36
C ASP A 334 15.97 20.13 7.61
N PHE A 335 17.12 20.80 7.48
CA PHE A 335 17.73 21.63 8.52
C PHE A 335 17.50 23.13 8.33
N LYS A 336 16.58 23.56 7.47
CA LYS A 336 16.27 24.97 7.28
C LYS A 336 15.88 25.64 8.60
N GLY A 337 16.67 26.63 9.02
CA GLY A 337 16.47 27.34 10.29
C GLY A 337 16.94 26.57 11.54
N ILE A 338 17.55 25.39 11.37
CA ILE A 338 18.12 24.57 12.43
C ILE A 338 19.64 24.67 12.36
N THR A 339 20.27 25.05 13.47
CA THR A 339 21.73 25.03 13.60
C THR A 339 22.19 23.60 13.90
N LEU A 340 22.87 22.99 12.93
CA LEU A 340 23.50 21.68 13.08
C LEU A 340 24.91 21.87 13.67
N GLU A 341 25.20 21.20 14.78
CA GLU A 341 26.51 21.24 15.42
C GLU A 341 27.54 20.45 14.60
N MET A 342 28.72 21.04 14.44
CA MET A 342 29.86 20.34 13.86
C MET A 342 30.28 19.22 14.81
N THR A 343 30.21 17.99 14.35
CA THR A 343 30.46 16.82 15.21
C THR A 343 31.96 16.68 15.46
N GLU A 344 32.40 16.78 16.72
CA GLU A 344 33.83 16.81 17.06
C GLU A 344 34.58 15.53 16.67
N ASN A 345 33.99 14.37 16.97
CA ASN A 345 34.58 13.07 16.66
C ASN A 345 33.48 12.05 16.36
N PHE A 346 33.44 11.57 15.12
CA PHE A 346 32.49 10.57 14.68
C PHE A 346 33.18 9.25 14.32
N LYS A 347 32.70 8.16 14.94
CA LYS A 347 33.18 6.79 14.72
C LYS A 347 32.08 5.81 14.34
N GLY A 348 30.85 6.32 14.26
CA GLY A 348 29.67 5.51 14.00
C GLY A 348 29.45 5.26 12.51
N LYS A 349 28.27 4.74 12.20
CA LYS A 349 27.82 4.57 10.82
C LYS A 349 26.63 5.47 10.49
N ILE A 350 26.54 5.93 9.25
CA ILE A 350 25.35 6.63 8.74
C ILE A 350 24.87 5.88 7.52
N TYR A 351 23.67 5.32 7.63
CA TYR A 351 22.94 4.69 6.55
C TYR A 351 21.92 5.68 6.03
N GLY A 352 22.23 6.34 4.92
CA GLY A 352 21.34 7.34 4.33
C GLY A 352 20.09 6.72 3.67
N ASN A 353 20.13 5.43 3.32
CA ASN A 353 19.02 4.71 2.69
C ASN A 353 18.45 5.41 1.42
N GLY A 354 19.26 6.20 0.73
CA GLY A 354 18.85 6.99 -0.44
C GLY A 354 18.20 8.33 -0.11
N TYR A 355 18.06 8.69 1.18
CA TYR A 355 17.47 9.96 1.60
C TYR A 355 18.49 11.09 1.66
N SER A 356 17.98 12.32 1.62
CA SER A 356 18.77 13.54 1.66
C SER A 356 18.84 14.19 3.05
N LEU A 357 19.98 14.78 3.38
CA LEU A 357 20.09 15.85 4.38
C LEU A 357 20.09 17.19 3.63
N LYS A 358 19.11 18.05 3.91
CA LYS A 358 18.85 19.29 3.15
C LYS A 358 19.15 20.54 3.96
N ASN A 359 19.57 21.59 3.27
CA ASN A 359 19.64 22.96 3.79
C ASN A 359 20.59 23.11 5.00
N ILE A 360 21.68 22.34 5.03
CA ILE A 360 22.69 22.45 6.09
C ILE A 360 23.49 23.74 5.91
N THR A 361 23.48 24.61 6.90
CA THR A 361 24.33 25.82 6.93
C THR A 361 25.36 25.73 8.05
N ILE A 362 26.64 25.78 7.71
CA ILE A 362 27.76 25.85 8.66
C ILE A 362 28.36 27.26 8.58
N ASN A 363 28.33 28.00 9.69
CA ASN A 363 28.88 29.34 9.79
C ASN A 363 30.05 29.37 10.77
N VAL A 364 31.23 29.79 10.30
CA VAL A 364 32.43 29.94 11.13
C VAL A 364 32.96 31.35 11.01
N SER A 365 32.82 32.14 12.07
CA SER A 365 33.22 33.55 12.06
C SER A 365 34.20 33.87 13.17
N SER A 366 35.09 34.83 12.92
CA SER A 366 35.90 35.44 13.97
C SER A 366 35.06 36.27 14.92
N ARG A 367 35.47 36.27 16.19
CA ARG A 367 34.91 37.18 17.19
C ARG A 367 35.58 38.56 17.05
N LYS A 368 34.97 39.59 17.64
CA LYS A 368 35.56 40.95 17.68
C LYS A 368 36.96 40.97 18.31
N ILE A 369 37.19 40.10 19.29
CA ILE A 369 38.51 39.78 19.82
C ILE A 369 38.64 38.28 19.66
N ASP A 370 39.43 37.86 18.67
CA ASP A 370 39.65 36.46 18.33
C ASP A 370 41.09 36.10 18.67
N THR A 371 41.27 35.25 19.67
CA THR A 371 42.58 34.74 20.07
C THR A 371 42.94 33.46 19.30
N ASP A 372 42.02 32.92 18.51
CA ASP A 372 42.26 31.72 17.74
C ASP A 372 43.20 32.02 16.58
N SER A 373 44.27 31.23 16.45
CA SER A 373 45.15 31.27 15.28
C SER A 373 44.66 30.37 14.14
N ARG A 374 43.63 29.54 14.41
CA ARG A 374 43.11 28.53 13.48
C ARG A 374 41.61 28.35 13.63
N LYS A 375 40.91 28.12 12.52
CA LYS A 375 39.50 27.71 12.50
C LYS A 375 39.26 26.55 11.55
N SER A 376 38.21 25.80 11.82
CA SER A 376 37.82 24.61 11.08
C SER A 376 36.33 24.64 10.78
N ALA A 377 35.95 24.20 9.58
CA ALA A 377 34.55 24.13 9.16
C ALA A 377 34.28 22.84 8.38
N GLY A 378 33.22 22.13 8.77
CA GLY A 378 32.80 20.88 8.14
C GLY A 378 31.72 20.21 8.97
N LEU A 379 30.92 19.34 8.35
CA LEU A 379 29.87 18.62 9.09
C LEU A 379 30.47 17.80 10.24
N PHE A 380 31.63 17.19 10.00
CA PHE A 380 32.46 16.52 11.00
C PHE A 380 33.80 17.23 11.15
N LEU A 381 34.23 17.53 12.38
CA LEU A 381 35.60 18.00 12.61
C LEU A 381 36.58 16.83 12.51
N SER A 382 36.21 15.66 13.02
CA SER A 382 37.01 14.44 12.89
C SER A 382 36.13 13.22 12.65
N MET A 383 36.55 12.37 11.72
CA MET A 383 36.03 11.02 11.55
C MET A 383 37.16 10.00 11.73
N ASP A 384 36.93 8.95 12.53
CA ASP A 384 37.92 7.88 12.74
C ASP A 384 37.25 6.50 12.73
N GLY A 385 37.45 5.74 11.65
CA GLY A 385 36.78 4.44 11.46
C GLY A 385 35.29 4.55 11.11
N ALA A 386 34.83 5.74 10.69
CA ALA A 386 33.43 5.97 10.34
C ALA A 386 33.03 5.31 9.02
N TYR A 387 31.74 5.05 8.88
CA TYR A 387 31.13 4.52 7.65
C TYR A 387 29.93 5.35 7.25
N ILE A 388 29.86 5.83 6.01
CA ILE A 388 28.68 6.56 5.50
C ILE A 388 28.31 5.98 4.14
N GLU A 389 27.04 5.59 3.98
CA GLU A 389 26.55 5.09 2.69
C GLU A 389 25.19 5.65 2.27
N ASN A 390 24.95 5.69 0.95
CA ASN A 390 23.66 5.96 0.31
C ASN A 390 23.01 7.26 0.80
N LEU A 391 23.74 8.37 0.76
CA LEU A 391 23.33 9.65 1.35
C LEU A 391 23.47 10.79 0.36
N THR A 392 22.45 11.63 0.27
CA THR A 392 22.54 12.89 -0.48
C THR A 392 22.67 14.07 0.50
N LEU A 393 23.61 14.97 0.27
CA LEU A 393 23.69 16.28 0.94
C LEU A 393 23.25 17.34 -0.07
N GLU A 394 22.09 17.94 0.19
CA GLU A 394 21.42 18.84 -0.74
C GLU A 394 21.38 20.26 -0.18
N ASN A 395 21.78 21.25 -0.97
CA ASN A 395 21.84 22.66 -0.59
C ASN A 395 22.64 22.88 0.71
N MET A 396 23.86 22.37 0.72
CA MET A 396 24.79 22.55 1.85
C MET A 396 25.62 23.81 1.63
N SER A 397 25.69 24.69 2.64
CA SER A 397 26.48 25.92 2.59
C SER A 397 27.46 25.99 3.75
N ILE A 398 28.72 26.28 3.44
CA ILE A 398 29.76 26.58 4.42
C ILE A 398 30.23 28.01 4.23
N ASN A 399 30.03 28.86 5.23
CA ASN A 399 30.39 30.26 5.20
C ASN A 399 31.42 30.57 6.28
N VAL A 400 32.61 30.97 5.86
CA VAL A 400 33.69 31.37 6.75
C VAL A 400 33.93 32.88 6.65
N ASN A 401 34.03 33.54 7.79
CA ASN A 401 34.35 34.96 7.88
C ASN A 401 35.33 35.23 9.03
N THR A 402 36.62 35.07 8.74
CA THR A 402 37.70 35.23 9.71
C THR A 402 38.45 36.55 9.55
N ASN A 403 39.13 36.97 10.62
CA ASN A 403 40.10 38.07 10.55
C ASN A 403 41.36 37.62 9.79
N PRO A 404 42.09 38.54 9.14
CA PRO A 404 43.39 38.26 8.53
C PRO A 404 44.38 37.60 9.50
N GLY A 405 45.24 36.73 8.97
CA GLY A 405 46.25 35.99 9.75
C GLY A 405 45.75 34.72 10.46
N ILE A 406 44.46 34.37 10.35
CA ILE A 406 43.90 33.14 10.91
C ILE A 406 43.95 32.02 9.88
N SER A 407 44.56 30.89 10.21
CA SER A 407 44.57 29.72 9.31
C SER A 407 43.19 29.06 9.30
N VAL A 408 42.72 28.62 8.13
CA VAL A 408 41.41 27.99 7.97
C VAL A 408 41.57 26.62 7.32
N THR A 409 40.82 25.63 7.82
CA THR A 409 40.73 24.31 7.19
C THR A 409 39.27 23.90 7.02
N ILE A 410 38.83 23.73 5.78
CA ILE A 410 37.46 23.38 5.41
C ILE A 410 37.48 22.02 4.73
N GLY A 411 36.60 21.13 5.18
CA GLY A 411 36.23 19.95 4.42
C GLY A 411 34.73 19.78 4.52
N ALA A 412 34.03 19.79 3.38
CA ALA A 412 32.58 19.88 3.38
C ALA A 412 31.92 18.79 4.24
N LEU A 413 32.34 17.54 4.03
CA LEU A 413 31.95 16.44 4.89
C LEU A 413 32.79 16.42 6.17
N ALA A 414 34.12 16.43 6.06
CA ALA A 414 34.98 16.39 7.24
C ALA A 414 36.29 17.17 7.13
N VAL A 415 36.69 17.80 8.23
CA VAL A 415 37.99 18.48 8.34
C VAL A 415 39.12 17.44 8.40
N GLU A 416 39.00 16.44 9.27
CA GLU A 416 39.93 15.30 9.33
C GLU A 416 39.17 13.97 9.22
N ALA A 417 39.66 13.04 8.38
CA ALA A 417 39.13 11.69 8.31
C ALA A 417 40.24 10.63 8.28
N ASN A 418 40.15 9.61 9.12
CA ASN A 418 41.11 8.51 9.17
C ASN A 418 40.38 7.17 9.15
N ARG A 419 40.83 6.24 8.30
CA ARG A 419 40.24 4.88 8.21
C ARG A 419 38.73 4.89 7.93
N THR A 420 38.24 5.94 7.27
CA THR A 420 36.82 6.16 6.99
C THR A 420 36.43 5.59 5.64
N GLN A 421 35.20 5.07 5.55
CA GLN A 421 34.63 4.54 4.32
C GLN A 421 33.40 5.39 3.92
N LEU A 422 33.43 5.89 2.69
CA LEU A 422 32.36 6.66 2.08
C LEU A 422 31.92 5.94 0.80
N LYS A 423 30.62 5.67 0.69
CA LYS A 423 30.07 4.91 -0.43
C LYS A 423 28.75 5.52 -0.91
N ASP A 424 28.59 5.74 -2.22
CA ASP A 424 27.32 6.19 -2.79
C ASP A 424 26.80 7.47 -2.10
N ILE A 425 27.64 8.51 -2.07
CA ILE A 425 27.32 9.81 -1.46
C ILE A 425 27.25 10.87 -2.54
N ARG A 426 26.17 11.65 -2.58
CA ARG A 426 26.01 12.74 -3.54
C ARG A 426 25.94 14.09 -2.85
N PHE A 427 26.69 15.07 -3.34
CA PHE A 427 26.50 16.48 -3.00
C PHE A 427 25.74 17.15 -4.13
N VAL A 428 24.67 17.88 -3.80
CA VAL A 428 23.88 18.66 -4.75
C VAL A 428 23.79 20.08 -4.20
N ASP A 429 24.18 21.07 -5.00
CA ASP A 429 24.18 22.49 -4.60
C ASP A 429 25.06 22.73 -3.35
N LEU A 430 26.33 22.33 -3.42
CA LEU A 430 27.30 22.61 -2.36
C LEU A 430 27.95 23.98 -2.62
N THR A 431 27.85 24.90 -1.65
CA THR A 431 28.55 26.19 -1.71
C THR A 431 29.53 26.34 -0.55
N ILE A 432 30.79 26.65 -0.85
CA ILE A 432 31.82 26.98 0.14
C ILE A 432 32.28 28.41 -0.10
N ASN A 433 32.10 29.29 0.89
CA ASN A 433 32.52 30.69 0.86
C ASN A 433 33.58 30.93 1.94
N THR A 434 34.83 31.24 1.55
CA THR A 434 35.91 31.48 2.53
C THR A 434 35.97 32.92 3.06
N GLY A 435 35.15 33.81 2.49
CA GLY A 435 35.14 35.23 2.84
C GLY A 435 36.39 35.98 2.40
N ARG A 436 36.61 37.17 2.97
CA ARG A 436 37.73 38.08 2.62
C ARG A 436 38.89 38.06 3.62
N GLY A 437 38.85 37.15 4.60
CA GLY A 437 39.88 37.03 5.63
C GLY A 437 41.21 36.47 5.12
N ASP A 438 41.18 35.79 3.98
CA ASP A 438 42.37 35.25 3.34
C ASP A 438 43.08 36.32 2.51
N ASP A 439 44.15 36.87 3.06
CA ASP A 439 45.06 37.83 2.44
C ASP A 439 46.42 37.21 2.06
N GLY A 440 46.53 35.89 2.11
CA GLY A 440 47.76 35.14 1.86
C GLY A 440 48.76 35.12 3.03
N SER A 441 48.45 35.77 4.17
CA SER A 441 49.33 35.74 5.35
C SER A 441 49.21 34.46 6.19
N ALA A 442 48.14 33.68 5.98
CA ALA A 442 47.86 32.45 6.71
C ALA A 442 47.40 31.32 5.78
N SER A 443 47.47 30.07 6.24
CA SER A 443 47.13 28.91 5.43
C SER A 443 45.61 28.69 5.35
N TYR A 444 45.08 28.67 4.14
CA TYR A 444 43.72 28.23 3.84
C TYR A 444 43.76 26.91 3.08
N ILE A 445 43.18 25.87 3.66
CA ILE A 445 42.97 24.58 2.98
C ILE A 445 41.47 24.37 2.85
N VAL A 446 41.00 24.24 1.62
CA VAL A 446 39.58 24.14 1.30
C VAL A 446 39.35 22.88 0.49
N SER A 447 38.48 21.99 0.97
CA SER A 447 38.08 20.79 0.25
C SER A 447 36.57 20.64 0.20
N ASP A 448 36.08 20.18 -0.94
CA ASP A 448 34.68 19.83 -1.16
C ASP A 448 34.25 18.48 -0.56
N LEU A 449 35.18 17.73 0.05
CA LEU A 449 34.86 16.48 0.74
C LEU A 449 35.61 16.33 2.07
N ILE A 450 36.91 16.02 2.03
CA ILE A 450 37.76 15.79 3.21
C ILE A 450 39.01 16.66 3.10
N ALA A 451 39.26 17.51 4.10
CA ALA A 451 40.41 18.42 4.03
C ALA A 451 41.75 17.70 4.25
N ARG A 452 41.81 16.79 5.23
CA ARG A 452 43.02 16.04 5.61
C ARG A 452 42.66 14.64 6.07
N GLY A 453 43.56 13.68 5.87
CA GLY A 453 43.29 12.31 6.29
C GLY A 453 44.17 11.26 5.67
N ARG A 454 44.02 10.01 6.14
CA ARG A 454 44.73 8.85 5.58
C ARG A 454 43.90 7.58 5.69
N ASN A 455 44.20 6.63 4.79
CA ASN A 455 43.58 5.31 4.74
C ASN A 455 42.05 5.37 4.60
N ASN A 456 41.52 6.38 3.89
CA ASN A 456 40.10 6.48 3.61
C ASN A 456 39.76 5.78 2.30
N THR A 457 38.59 5.17 2.23
CA THR A 457 38.03 4.57 1.00
C THR A 457 36.84 5.39 0.56
N VAL A 458 36.88 5.89 -0.67
CA VAL A 458 35.83 6.73 -1.26
C VAL A 458 35.38 6.04 -2.54
N THR A 459 34.13 5.60 -2.57
CA THR A 459 33.53 4.86 -3.70
C THR A 459 32.26 5.55 -4.14
N ASN A 460 32.15 5.93 -5.41
CA ASN A 460 30.96 6.59 -5.96
C ASN A 460 30.52 7.80 -5.12
N VAL A 461 31.44 8.76 -4.94
CA VAL A 461 31.14 10.01 -4.24
C VAL A 461 31.22 11.16 -5.23
N THR A 462 30.08 11.81 -5.46
CA THR A 462 29.88 12.73 -6.57
C THR A 462 29.36 14.09 -6.12
N GLY A 463 29.52 15.09 -6.99
CA GLY A 463 29.09 16.46 -6.74
C GLY A 463 28.45 17.07 -7.98
N GLU A 464 27.21 17.53 -7.83
CA GLU A 464 26.42 18.30 -8.79
C GLU A 464 26.34 19.74 -8.31
N ASN A 465 26.61 20.71 -9.19
CA ASN A 465 26.58 22.14 -8.89
C ASN A 465 27.36 22.54 -7.61
N VAL A 466 28.66 22.25 -7.61
CA VAL A 466 29.57 22.57 -6.50
C VAL A 466 30.30 23.87 -6.77
N GLU A 467 30.14 24.85 -5.88
CA GLU A 467 30.73 26.18 -5.97
C GLU A 467 31.68 26.43 -4.79
N ILE A 468 32.95 26.72 -5.11
CA ILE A 468 33.98 27.08 -4.12
C ILE A 468 34.43 28.52 -4.39
N ASN A 469 33.94 29.44 -3.58
CA ASN A 469 34.33 30.86 -3.59
C ASN A 469 35.46 31.07 -2.58
N ALA A 470 36.69 30.88 -3.06
CA ALA A 470 37.91 31.08 -2.29
C ALA A 470 38.84 32.14 -2.91
N SER A 471 39.78 32.65 -2.11
CA SER A 471 40.81 33.58 -2.59
C SER A 471 41.81 32.86 -3.50
N GLU A 472 42.61 33.62 -4.26
CA GLU A 472 43.71 33.09 -5.05
C GLU A 472 44.84 32.45 -4.23
N PHE A 473 44.90 32.74 -2.92
CA PHE A 473 45.90 32.19 -2.00
C PHE A 473 45.48 30.84 -1.40
N ALA A 474 44.20 30.49 -1.51
CA ALA A 474 43.66 29.28 -0.90
C ALA A 474 44.14 28.02 -1.63
N GLN A 475 44.51 26.99 -0.86
CA GLN A 475 44.75 25.67 -1.41
C GLN A 475 43.40 24.93 -1.54
N ILE A 476 42.92 24.79 -2.78
CA ILE A 476 41.67 24.10 -3.10
C ILE A 476 41.95 22.64 -3.47
N ASN A 477 41.24 21.72 -2.80
CA ASN A 477 41.32 20.28 -3.02
C ASN A 477 39.92 19.74 -3.41
N GLU A 478 39.71 19.56 -4.71
CA GLU A 478 38.48 18.97 -5.25
C GLU A 478 38.61 17.45 -5.30
N MET A 479 37.78 16.76 -4.52
CA MET A 479 37.76 15.29 -4.40
C MET A 479 36.49 14.68 -4.97
N LEU A 480 35.42 15.45 -5.11
CA LEU A 480 34.16 14.97 -5.66
C LEU A 480 34.30 14.71 -7.16
N THR A 481 33.77 13.57 -7.62
CA THR A 481 33.60 13.36 -9.06
C THR A 481 32.45 14.24 -9.54
N ARG A 482 32.72 15.17 -10.47
CA ARG A 482 31.71 16.12 -10.96
C ARG A 482 30.68 15.40 -11.83
N GLU A 483 29.40 15.60 -11.51
CA GLU A 483 28.28 15.24 -12.38
C GLU A 483 27.85 16.49 -13.18
N PRO A 484 27.41 16.31 -14.44
CA PRO A 484 27.03 17.40 -15.33
C PRO A 484 25.77 18.14 -14.92
#